data_AF-A0A383BLD8-F1
#
_entry.id   AF-A0A383BLD8-F1
#
_cell.length_a   1.000
_cell.length_b   1.000
_cell.length_c   1.000
_cell.angle_alpha   90.00
_cell.angle_beta   90.00
_cell.angle_gamma   90.00
#
_symmetry.space_group_name_H-M   'P 1'
#
loop_
_entity.id
_entity.type
_entity.pdbx_description
1 polymer ?
#
loop_
_entity_poly.entity_id
_entity_poly.type
_entity_poly.pdbx_seq_one_letter_code
_entity_poly.pdbx_strand_id
1 'polypeptide(L)'
;LDDDNDGVTNDLDQCGNTLSIWNPRTDGCSPEQVDTDGDTVKDDRDTCADTPSGESVNSVGCSLTQIDSDGDGVNDAQDAFPNDPNEVSDSDGDGIGDVADFYPNDAARSAEEQGSYMPYWIALIIVVFLGIAGVALFIMRRSGRDEEDQYAAGGFGIEAQPAQDLYAMAGVTEVVASESPQLLINNQTVVDIAAETPKTPLETIEWTANVTQGVPAHATTNEHGQTLWADEAGVSWCQDPDGSL
;
A
#
# COMPACT_ATOMS: atom_id res chain seq x y z
N LEU A 1 41.32 -38.00 -31.00
CA LEU A 1 40.54 -37.10 -31.87
C LEU A 1 40.07 -35.99 -30.96
N ASP A 2 40.15 -34.75 -31.40
CA ASP A 2 39.86 -33.53 -30.65
C ASP A 2 39.12 -32.65 -31.66
N ASP A 3 37.79 -32.61 -31.54
CA ASP A 3 36.88 -32.09 -32.57
C ASP A 3 36.77 -30.55 -32.52
N ASP A 4 36.84 -29.96 -31.34
CA ASP A 4 36.77 -28.51 -31.11
C ASP A 4 38.16 -27.86 -30.91
N ASN A 5 39.20 -28.70 -30.86
CA ASN A 5 40.60 -28.31 -30.91
C ASN A 5 41.03 -27.51 -29.66
N ASP A 6 40.41 -27.83 -28.52
CA ASP A 6 40.59 -27.16 -27.23
C ASP A 6 41.77 -27.72 -26.41
N GLY A 7 42.33 -28.86 -26.85
CA GLY A 7 43.44 -29.54 -26.22
C GLY A 7 43.05 -30.78 -25.40
N VAL A 8 41.76 -31.08 -25.30
CA VAL A 8 41.18 -32.28 -24.67
C VAL A 8 40.60 -33.17 -25.78
N THR A 9 40.84 -34.48 -25.70
CA THR A 9 40.34 -35.41 -26.72
C THR A 9 38.88 -35.77 -26.44
N ASN A 10 38.09 -36.07 -27.48
CA ASN A 10 36.65 -36.36 -27.39
C ASN A 10 36.26 -37.43 -26.35
N ASP A 11 37.17 -38.33 -25.97
CA ASP A 11 36.94 -39.36 -24.95
C ASP A 11 37.05 -38.86 -23.50
N LEU A 12 37.67 -37.70 -23.30
CA LEU A 12 37.83 -37.00 -22.01
C LEU A 12 37.07 -35.66 -21.96
N ASP A 13 36.58 -35.21 -23.10
CA ASP A 13 35.89 -33.93 -23.28
C ASP A 13 34.38 -34.07 -23.01
N GLN A 14 33.91 -33.37 -21.98
CA GLN A 14 32.50 -33.28 -21.59
C GLN A 14 31.76 -32.15 -22.35
N CYS A 15 32.50 -31.22 -22.96
CA CYS A 15 32.00 -30.03 -23.63
C CYS A 15 32.57 -29.91 -25.05
N GLY A 16 32.00 -30.65 -26.00
CA GLY A 16 32.52 -30.75 -27.38
C GLY A 16 32.42 -29.51 -28.28
N ASN A 17 32.39 -28.32 -27.70
CA ASN A 17 32.44 -27.04 -28.41
C ASN A 17 33.21 -25.95 -27.65
N THR A 18 34.12 -26.36 -26.76
CA THR A 18 34.99 -25.44 -26.03
C THR A 18 36.14 -25.00 -26.94
N LEU A 19 36.57 -23.75 -26.81
CA LEU A 19 37.73 -23.27 -27.56
C LEU A 19 38.92 -23.15 -26.61
N SER A 20 40.12 -23.47 -27.08
CA SER A 20 41.35 -23.35 -26.30
C SER A 20 41.58 -21.96 -25.68
N ILE A 21 41.04 -20.89 -26.29
CA ILE A 21 41.12 -19.51 -25.75
C ILE A 21 40.29 -19.31 -24.47
N TRP A 22 39.36 -20.20 -24.16
CA TRP A 22 38.47 -20.14 -22.99
C TRP A 22 39.07 -20.88 -21.79
N ASN A 23 40.34 -21.30 -21.88
CA ASN A 23 41.06 -22.04 -20.85
C ASN A 23 40.26 -23.27 -20.36
N PRO A 24 39.97 -24.25 -21.24
CA PRO A 24 39.30 -25.48 -20.85
C PRO A 24 40.03 -26.16 -19.70
N ARG A 25 39.25 -26.73 -18.79
CA ARG A 25 39.76 -27.59 -17.72
C ARG A 25 40.09 -28.98 -18.26
N THR A 26 40.52 -29.88 -17.38
CA THR A 26 40.88 -31.25 -17.75
C THR A 26 39.72 -32.10 -18.29
N ASP A 27 38.49 -31.63 -18.09
CA ASP A 27 37.24 -32.21 -18.59
C ASP A 27 36.81 -31.61 -19.94
N GLY A 28 37.62 -30.75 -20.57
CA GLY A 28 37.27 -30.09 -21.84
C GLY A 28 36.27 -28.95 -21.69
N CYS A 29 35.83 -28.61 -20.48
CA CYS A 29 34.87 -27.54 -20.27
C CYS A 29 35.54 -26.25 -19.80
N SER A 30 35.12 -25.10 -20.34
CA SER A 30 35.47 -23.81 -19.72
C SER A 30 34.66 -23.60 -18.43
N PRO A 31 35.14 -22.76 -17.50
CA PRO A 31 34.41 -22.44 -16.27
C PRO A 31 32.98 -21.94 -16.49
N GLU A 32 32.71 -21.29 -17.61
CA GLU A 32 31.41 -20.71 -17.96
C GLU A 32 30.44 -21.72 -18.61
N GLN A 33 30.92 -22.91 -19.00
CA GLN A 33 30.09 -23.95 -19.63
C GLN A 33 29.55 -24.97 -18.63
N VAL A 34 30.07 -24.99 -17.40
CA VAL A 34 29.74 -26.02 -16.42
C VAL A 34 28.47 -25.70 -15.64
N ASP A 35 27.76 -26.79 -15.38
CA ASP A 35 26.43 -26.89 -14.80
C ASP A 35 26.48 -28.18 -13.96
N THR A 36 26.83 -28.00 -12.69
CA THR A 36 27.24 -29.10 -11.81
C THR A 36 26.06 -30.01 -11.42
N ASP A 37 24.89 -29.44 -11.21
CA ASP A 37 23.67 -30.15 -10.82
C ASP A 37 22.78 -30.51 -12.03
N GLY A 38 23.06 -29.94 -13.20
CA GLY A 38 22.37 -30.25 -14.45
C GLY A 38 20.99 -29.58 -14.55
N ASP A 39 20.77 -28.49 -13.82
CA ASP A 39 19.49 -27.80 -13.71
C ASP A 39 19.21 -26.80 -14.85
N THR A 40 20.13 -26.72 -15.82
CA THR A 40 20.17 -25.83 -17.00
C THR A 40 20.75 -24.43 -16.78
N VAL A 41 21.02 -24.05 -15.53
CA VAL A 41 21.71 -22.83 -15.16
C VAL A 41 23.20 -23.16 -14.96
N LYS A 42 24.08 -22.25 -15.39
CA LYS A 42 25.53 -22.46 -15.29
C LYS A 42 26.00 -22.07 -13.91
N ASP A 43 27.03 -22.74 -13.39
CA ASP A 43 27.57 -22.53 -12.03
C ASP A 43 27.87 -21.04 -11.72
N ASP A 44 28.23 -20.24 -12.74
CA ASP A 44 28.55 -18.82 -12.59
C ASP A 44 27.31 -17.92 -12.36
N ARG A 45 26.12 -18.43 -12.70
CA ARG A 45 24.81 -17.77 -12.59
C ARG A 45 23.85 -18.54 -11.70
N ASP A 46 24.27 -19.69 -11.19
CA ASP A 46 23.49 -20.55 -10.32
C ASP A 46 23.74 -20.17 -8.85
N THR A 47 22.68 -19.73 -8.19
CA THR A 47 22.66 -19.41 -6.77
C THR A 47 22.44 -20.67 -5.92
N CYS A 48 21.86 -21.70 -6.50
CA CYS A 48 21.43 -22.94 -5.87
C CYS A 48 22.17 -24.15 -6.46
N ALA A 49 23.47 -24.24 -6.19
CA ALA A 49 24.42 -25.22 -6.77
C ALA A 49 24.09 -26.73 -6.68
N ASP A 50 23.02 -27.12 -6.00
CA ASP A 50 22.63 -28.52 -5.78
C ASP A 50 21.10 -28.70 -5.99
N THR A 51 20.56 -28.14 -7.07
CA THR A 51 19.13 -28.23 -7.38
C THR A 51 18.71 -29.66 -7.74
N PRO A 52 17.66 -30.19 -7.08
CA PRO A 52 17.22 -31.55 -7.35
C PRO A 52 16.86 -31.78 -8.82
N SER A 53 17.43 -32.83 -9.42
CA SER A 53 17.21 -33.13 -10.83
C SER A 53 15.74 -33.39 -11.13
N GLY A 54 15.22 -32.73 -12.18
CA GLY A 54 13.84 -32.88 -12.64
C GLY A 54 12.88 -31.83 -12.08
N GLU A 55 13.33 -30.96 -11.19
CA GLU A 55 12.57 -29.78 -10.78
C GLU A 55 12.72 -28.64 -11.79
N SER A 56 11.73 -27.75 -11.84
CA SER A 56 11.83 -26.52 -12.63
C SER A 56 12.55 -25.45 -11.83
N VAL A 57 13.57 -24.85 -12.42
CA VAL A 57 14.36 -23.80 -11.77
C VAL A 57 14.02 -22.42 -12.28
N ASN A 58 14.21 -21.42 -11.43
CA ASN A 58 14.03 -20.01 -11.77
C ASN A 58 15.28 -19.46 -12.51
N SER A 59 15.31 -18.14 -12.75
CA SER A 59 16.41 -17.50 -13.49
C SER A 59 17.78 -17.54 -12.80
N VAL A 60 17.81 -17.90 -11.52
CA VAL A 60 19.03 -17.99 -10.71
C VAL A 60 19.37 -19.43 -10.32
N GLY A 61 18.76 -20.43 -10.96
CA GLY A 61 19.04 -21.85 -10.71
C GLY A 61 18.35 -22.43 -9.48
N CYS A 62 17.44 -21.70 -8.84
CA CYS A 62 16.76 -22.21 -7.65
C CYS A 62 15.40 -22.82 -7.99
N SER A 63 15.12 -24.00 -7.44
CA SER A 63 13.80 -24.65 -7.48
C SER A 63 12.89 -24.21 -6.33
N LEU A 64 11.58 -24.45 -6.46
CA LEU A 64 10.60 -24.15 -5.41
C LEU A 64 10.84 -24.95 -4.11
N THR A 65 11.56 -26.07 -4.15
CA THR A 65 11.86 -26.85 -2.93
C THR A 65 13.04 -26.30 -2.14
N GLN A 66 13.82 -25.40 -2.74
CA GLN A 66 14.97 -24.73 -2.11
C GLN A 66 14.67 -23.28 -1.71
N ILE A 67 13.68 -22.66 -2.34
CA ILE A 67 13.28 -21.28 -2.05
C ILE A 67 12.30 -21.28 -0.86
N ASP A 68 12.53 -20.34 0.06
CA ASP A 68 11.66 -19.97 1.16
C ASP A 68 11.55 -18.45 1.10
N SER A 69 10.51 -17.97 0.42
CA SER A 69 10.39 -16.58 -0.03
C SER A 69 10.09 -15.60 1.11
N ASP A 70 9.43 -16.02 2.18
CA ASP A 70 9.11 -15.18 3.34
C ASP A 70 9.92 -15.54 4.61
N GLY A 71 10.66 -16.65 4.60
CA GLY A 71 11.62 -17.01 5.64
C GLY A 71 10.99 -17.65 6.87
N ASP A 72 9.84 -18.29 6.73
CA ASP A 72 9.14 -18.95 7.83
C ASP A 72 9.61 -20.40 8.09
N GLY A 73 10.44 -20.93 7.19
CA GLY A 73 11.03 -22.26 7.27
C GLY A 73 10.28 -23.36 6.52
N VAL A 74 9.22 -23.04 5.77
CA VAL A 74 8.58 -23.90 4.79
C VAL A 74 9.00 -23.43 3.39
N ASN A 75 9.30 -24.37 2.48
CA ASN A 75 9.67 -23.98 1.12
C ASN A 75 8.45 -23.62 0.28
N ASP A 76 8.63 -22.78 -0.74
CA ASP A 76 7.59 -22.30 -1.64
C ASP A 76 6.81 -23.43 -2.34
N ALA A 77 7.39 -24.64 -2.45
CA ALA A 77 6.73 -25.82 -2.99
C ALA A 77 5.69 -26.44 -2.04
N GLN A 78 5.83 -26.23 -0.73
CA GLN A 78 4.98 -26.79 0.33
C GLN A 78 4.13 -25.73 1.03
N ASP A 79 4.49 -24.47 0.88
CA ASP A 79 3.79 -23.35 1.47
C ASP A 79 2.58 -22.92 0.62
N ALA A 80 1.41 -22.84 1.26
CA ALA A 80 0.20 -22.32 0.64
C ALA A 80 0.24 -20.79 0.44
N PHE A 81 1.02 -20.07 1.25
CA PHE A 81 1.18 -18.61 1.21
C PHE A 81 2.66 -18.20 1.19
N PRO A 82 3.41 -18.42 0.08
CA PRO A 82 4.86 -18.18 -0.02
C PRO A 82 5.37 -16.75 0.20
N ASN A 83 4.51 -15.80 0.59
CA ASN A 83 4.89 -14.41 0.85
C ASN A 83 4.32 -13.89 2.18
N ASP A 84 3.74 -14.75 3.01
CA ASP A 84 3.23 -14.41 4.35
C ASP A 84 3.86 -15.33 5.41
N PRO A 85 4.87 -14.84 6.15
CA PRO A 85 5.64 -15.67 7.08
C PRO A 85 4.86 -16.09 8.34
N ASN A 86 3.57 -15.78 8.40
CA ASN A 86 2.68 -16.18 9.48
C ASN A 86 1.66 -17.25 9.06
N GLU A 87 1.62 -17.64 7.78
CA GLU A 87 0.62 -18.54 7.22
C GLU A 87 1.28 -19.58 6.32
N VAL A 88 1.21 -20.85 6.71
CA VAL A 88 1.83 -21.96 5.94
C VAL A 88 0.82 -22.90 5.29
N SER A 89 -0.45 -22.82 5.68
CA SER A 89 -1.43 -23.87 5.39
C SER A 89 -2.80 -23.28 5.08
N ASP A 90 -3.47 -23.86 4.09
CA ASP A 90 -4.86 -23.61 3.71
C ASP A 90 -5.56 -24.97 3.64
N SER A 91 -6.16 -25.37 4.76
CA SER A 91 -6.66 -26.74 4.96
C SER A 91 -7.92 -27.03 4.13
N ASP A 92 -8.69 -26.03 3.71
CA ASP A 92 -9.89 -26.20 2.90
C ASP A 92 -9.83 -25.60 1.49
N GLY A 93 -8.75 -24.88 1.17
CA GLY A 93 -8.46 -24.37 -0.17
C GLY A 93 -9.28 -23.14 -0.55
N ASP A 94 -9.75 -22.36 0.43
CA ASP A 94 -10.55 -21.15 0.18
C ASP A 94 -9.70 -19.90 -0.09
N GLY A 95 -8.38 -20.01 0.07
CA GLY A 95 -7.40 -18.94 -0.13
C GLY A 95 -7.19 -18.05 1.08
N ILE A 96 -7.73 -18.40 2.25
CA ILE A 96 -7.44 -17.79 3.55
C ILE A 96 -6.64 -18.79 4.39
N GLY A 97 -5.52 -18.34 4.97
CA GLY A 97 -4.66 -19.24 5.75
C GLY A 97 -5.31 -19.71 7.05
N ASP A 98 -4.92 -20.90 7.51
CA ASP A 98 -5.46 -21.56 8.69
C ASP A 98 -5.31 -20.71 9.98
N VAL A 99 -4.34 -19.79 10.05
CA VAL A 99 -4.17 -18.90 11.22
C VAL A 99 -5.15 -17.72 11.16
N ALA A 100 -5.45 -17.21 9.96
CA ALA A 100 -6.40 -16.13 9.71
C ALA A 100 -7.86 -16.61 9.65
N ASP A 101 -8.09 -17.87 9.30
CA ASP A 101 -9.41 -18.45 9.16
C ASP A 101 -10.02 -18.89 10.51
N PHE A 102 -11.26 -18.46 10.75
CA PHE A 102 -12.04 -18.92 11.90
C PHE A 102 -12.58 -20.35 11.75
N TYR A 103 -12.77 -20.83 10.52
CA TYR A 103 -13.21 -22.19 10.21
C TYR A 103 -12.27 -22.88 9.21
N PRO A 104 -11.04 -23.28 9.60
CA PRO A 104 -9.99 -23.81 8.70
C PRO A 104 -10.31 -25.11 7.93
N ASN A 105 -11.52 -25.63 8.02
CA ASN A 105 -11.92 -26.87 7.35
C ASN A 105 -13.27 -26.69 6.62
N ASP A 106 -13.74 -25.45 6.44
CA ASP A 106 -15.01 -25.09 5.80
C ASP A 106 -14.81 -23.93 4.82
N ALA A 107 -14.45 -24.27 3.58
CA ALA A 107 -14.15 -23.31 2.52
C ALA A 107 -15.31 -22.36 2.15
N ALA A 108 -16.50 -22.55 2.71
CA ALA A 108 -17.62 -21.65 2.52
C ALA A 108 -17.63 -20.49 3.55
N ARG A 109 -16.79 -20.52 4.58
CA ARG A 109 -16.89 -19.62 5.74
C ARG A 109 -15.52 -19.27 6.31
N SER A 110 -14.98 -18.10 5.96
CA SER A 110 -13.68 -17.66 6.52
C SER A 110 -13.78 -16.65 7.69
N ALA A 111 -14.96 -16.06 7.91
CA ALA A 111 -15.19 -15.03 8.92
C ALA A 111 -16.29 -15.44 9.91
N GLU A 112 -16.17 -14.94 11.17
CA GLU A 112 -17.25 -15.09 12.15
C GLU A 112 -18.53 -14.47 11.57
N GLU A 113 -19.57 -15.28 11.44
CA GLU A 113 -20.91 -14.78 11.14
C GLU A 113 -21.41 -14.05 12.39
N GLN A 114 -20.93 -12.83 12.61
CA GLN A 114 -21.64 -11.82 13.40
C GLN A 114 -22.83 -11.37 12.57
N GLY A 115 -23.71 -12.32 12.25
CA GLY A 115 -25.05 -12.04 11.76
C GLY A 115 -25.60 -11.00 12.71
N SER A 116 -25.93 -9.82 12.17
CA SER A 116 -26.35 -8.68 12.97
C SER A 116 -27.60 -9.06 13.74
N TYR A 117 -27.41 -9.62 14.94
CA TYR A 117 -28.46 -9.97 15.86
C TYR A 117 -29.03 -8.63 16.28
N MET A 118 -30.02 -8.11 15.55
CA MET A 118 -30.79 -6.96 15.99
C MET A 118 -31.39 -7.41 17.32
N PRO A 119 -30.83 -6.97 18.45
CA PRO A 119 -31.18 -7.56 19.73
C PRO A 119 -32.67 -7.33 19.92
N TYR A 120 -33.38 -8.29 20.51
CA TYR A 120 -34.85 -8.32 20.52
C TYR A 120 -35.49 -6.99 21.02
N TRP A 121 -34.76 -6.19 21.80
CA TRP A 121 -35.17 -4.86 22.22
C TRP A 121 -35.29 -3.83 21.08
N ILE A 122 -34.52 -3.92 19.99
CA ILE A 122 -34.72 -3.06 18.80
C ILE A 122 -36.05 -3.37 18.12
N ALA A 123 -36.42 -4.66 18.02
CA ALA A 123 -37.74 -5.04 17.54
C ALA A 123 -38.86 -4.53 18.47
N LEU A 124 -38.65 -4.57 19.79
CA LEU A 124 -39.59 -3.97 20.76
C LEU A 124 -39.73 -2.46 20.57
N ILE A 125 -38.62 -1.75 20.34
CA ILE A 125 -38.62 -0.30 20.05
C ILE A 125 -39.47 -0.03 18.80
N ILE A 126 -39.26 -0.76 17.71
CA ILE A 126 -40.02 -0.58 16.46
C ILE A 126 -41.52 -0.82 16.69
N VAL A 127 -41.91 -1.87 17.43
CA VAL A 127 -43.33 -2.15 17.73
C VAL A 127 -43.95 -1.05 18.59
N VAL A 128 -43.21 -0.53 19.57
CA VAL A 128 -43.68 0.58 20.41
C VAL A 128 -43.84 1.86 19.58
N PHE A 129 -42.88 2.18 18.72
CA PHE A 129 -42.97 3.35 17.84
C PHE A 129 -44.09 3.24 16.81
N LEU A 130 -44.28 2.06 16.19
CA LEU A 130 -45.40 1.81 15.29
C LEU A 130 -46.75 1.85 16.02
N GLY A 131 -46.79 1.38 17.28
CA GLY A 131 -47.96 1.49 18.15
C GLY A 131 -48.30 2.94 18.48
N ILE A 132 -47.31 3.74 18.90
CA ILE A 132 -47.48 5.17 19.21
C ILE A 132 -47.89 5.95 17.96
N ALA A 133 -47.23 5.70 16.82
CA ALA A 133 -47.57 6.32 15.53
C ALA A 133 -48.98 5.91 15.08
N GLY A 134 -49.36 4.64 15.25
CA GLY A 134 -50.71 4.15 14.96
C GLY A 134 -51.78 4.79 15.83
N VAL A 135 -51.51 4.98 17.13
CA VAL A 135 -52.41 5.69 18.04
C VAL A 135 -52.48 7.18 17.70
N ALA A 136 -51.36 7.83 17.40
CA ALA A 136 -51.32 9.23 16.96
C ALA A 136 -52.11 9.43 15.67
N LEU A 137 -51.93 8.56 14.66
CA LEU A 137 -52.68 8.56 13.42
C LEU A 137 -54.17 8.27 13.64
N PHE A 138 -54.52 7.38 14.58
CA PHE A 138 -55.91 7.11 14.95
C PHE A 138 -56.56 8.33 15.63
N ILE A 139 -55.84 9.02 16.50
CA ILE A 139 -56.29 10.26 17.13
C ILE A 139 -56.43 11.36 16.08
N MET A 140 -55.46 11.54 15.19
CA MET A 140 -55.54 12.50 14.08
C MET A 140 -56.69 12.19 13.11
N ARG A 141 -56.97 10.90 12.84
CA ARG A 141 -58.12 10.48 12.00
C ARG A 141 -59.47 10.66 12.71
N ARG A 142 -59.52 10.47 14.03
CA ARG A 142 -60.71 10.69 14.85
C ARG A 142 -60.98 12.18 15.09
N SER A 143 -59.94 13.00 15.17
CA SER A 143 -60.01 14.43 15.43
C SER A 143 -60.25 15.26 14.17
N GLY A 144 -60.93 14.68 13.17
CA GLY A 144 -61.48 15.41 12.03
C GLY A 144 -62.85 16.02 12.36
N ARG A 145 -62.88 16.96 13.32
CA ARG A 145 -63.88 18.02 13.48
C ARG A 145 -63.52 18.79 14.75
N ASP A 146 -62.91 19.95 14.54
CA ASP A 146 -63.26 21.24 15.16
C ASP A 146 -62.17 22.24 14.74
N GLU A 147 -62.35 22.83 13.55
CA GLU A 147 -61.82 24.16 13.27
C GLU A 147 -62.86 25.15 13.79
N GLU A 148 -62.55 25.84 14.89
CA GLU A 148 -63.02 27.21 15.10
C GLU A 148 -62.05 27.96 16.02
N ASP A 149 -61.17 28.72 15.37
CA ASP A 149 -60.74 30.08 15.71
C ASP A 149 -60.31 30.40 17.15
N GLN A 150 -59.00 30.50 17.34
CA GLN A 150 -58.44 31.38 18.37
C GLN A 150 -57.26 32.21 17.87
N TYR A 151 -57.54 33.07 16.89
CA TYR A 151 -56.79 34.32 16.69
C TYR A 151 -57.47 35.43 17.49
N ALA A 152 -57.08 35.63 18.75
CA ALA A 152 -57.15 36.95 19.37
C ALA A 152 -56.36 36.99 20.69
N ALA A 153 -55.56 38.05 20.81
CA ALA A 153 -54.95 38.57 22.04
C ALA A 153 -53.65 37.90 22.55
N GLY A 154 -52.63 37.94 21.70
CA GLY A 154 -51.22 37.98 22.13
C GLY A 154 -50.48 38.99 21.28
N GLY A 155 -50.56 40.28 21.62
CA GLY A 155 -49.85 41.33 20.91
C GLY A 155 -48.34 41.22 21.12
N PHE A 156 -47.61 40.95 20.05
CA PHE A 156 -46.25 41.44 19.86
C PHE A 156 -46.09 41.78 18.38
N GLY A 157 -46.16 43.08 18.07
CA GLY A 157 -45.87 43.55 16.73
C GLY A 157 -44.39 43.35 16.46
N ILE A 158 -44.05 42.35 15.66
CA ILE A 158 -42.81 42.38 14.89
C ILE A 158 -43.21 42.75 13.48
N GLU A 159 -42.90 43.99 13.15
CA GLU A 159 -42.88 44.51 11.80
C GLU A 159 -42.01 43.59 10.95
N ALA A 160 -42.60 42.99 9.91
CA ALA A 160 -41.89 42.13 8.98
C ALA A 160 -40.93 42.99 8.15
N GLN A 161 -39.67 43.07 8.57
CA GLN A 161 -38.59 43.50 7.69
C GLN A 161 -38.25 42.37 6.71
N PRO A 162 -38.08 42.65 5.42
CA PRO A 162 -37.70 41.64 4.44
C PRO A 162 -36.35 41.02 4.82
N ALA A 163 -36.24 39.71 4.63
CA ALA A 163 -35.04 38.92 4.88
C ALA A 163 -33.83 39.47 4.11
N GLN A 164 -33.05 40.30 4.78
CA GLN A 164 -31.76 40.79 4.35
C GLN A 164 -30.86 40.88 5.59
N ASP A 165 -30.41 39.73 6.11
CA ASP A 165 -29.13 39.60 6.82
C ASP A 165 -28.93 38.17 7.36
N LEU A 166 -28.84 37.19 6.45
CA LEU A 166 -28.25 35.89 6.79
C LEU A 166 -26.84 35.71 6.17
N TYR A 167 -26.18 36.81 5.81
CA TYR A 167 -24.82 36.79 5.25
C TYR A 167 -23.79 37.64 6.03
N ALA A 168 -24.16 38.24 7.16
CA ALA A 168 -23.21 39.02 7.97
C ALA A 168 -22.43 38.19 9.03
N MET A 169 -22.64 36.87 9.13
CA MET A 169 -21.88 35.98 10.04
C MET A 169 -20.97 34.96 9.35
N ALA A 170 -20.93 34.96 8.02
CA ALA A 170 -19.88 34.31 7.27
C ALA A 170 -19.03 35.43 6.67
N GLY A 171 -17.89 35.73 7.29
CA GLY A 171 -16.91 36.71 6.80
C GLY A 171 -16.29 36.26 5.48
N VAL A 172 -17.09 36.24 4.42
CA VAL A 172 -16.66 35.99 3.06
C VAL A 172 -16.96 37.28 2.30
N THR A 173 -15.99 38.19 2.33
CA THR A 173 -15.93 39.27 1.34
C THR A 173 -15.83 38.63 -0.04
N GLU A 174 -16.81 38.92 -0.90
CA GLU A 174 -16.66 38.78 -2.34
C GLU A 174 -15.36 39.46 -2.78
N VAL A 175 -14.52 38.73 -3.49
CA VAL A 175 -13.55 39.33 -4.41
C VAL A 175 -13.89 38.80 -5.79
N VAL A 176 -14.61 39.63 -6.52
CA VAL A 176 -14.81 39.54 -7.96
C VAL A 176 -13.44 39.53 -8.63
N ALA A 177 -13.30 38.67 -9.63
CA ALA A 177 -12.12 38.51 -10.46
C ALA A 177 -11.59 39.84 -11.02
N SER A 178 -10.28 40.09 -10.86
CA SER A 178 -9.46 40.70 -11.91
C SER A 178 -7.98 40.51 -11.58
N GLU A 179 -7.30 39.83 -12.52
CA GLU A 179 -5.94 40.11 -12.98
C GLU A 179 -4.75 40.05 -11.98
N SER A 180 -3.72 39.30 -12.38
CA SER A 180 -2.39 39.22 -11.77
C SER A 180 -1.84 40.60 -11.39
N PRO A 181 -1.06 40.70 -10.29
CA PRO A 181 0.37 40.93 -10.49
C PRO A 181 1.31 40.37 -9.40
N GLN A 182 2.43 39.80 -9.89
CA GLN A 182 3.82 39.85 -9.41
C GLN A 182 4.06 40.43 -7.99
N LEU A 183 4.59 39.62 -7.07
CA LEU A 183 5.12 40.08 -5.79
C LEU A 183 6.59 40.50 -5.90
N LEU A 184 6.77 41.80 -5.73
CA LEU A 184 8.02 42.54 -5.61
C LEU A 184 8.62 42.29 -4.21
N ILE A 185 9.89 41.87 -4.17
CA ILE A 185 10.69 41.76 -2.95
C ILE A 185 10.94 43.16 -2.40
N ASN A 186 10.77 43.38 -1.10
CA ASN A 186 11.53 44.42 -0.42
C ASN A 186 11.95 44.04 1.00
N ASN A 187 13.20 44.41 1.23
CA ASN A 187 14.10 44.09 2.30
C ASN A 187 14.08 45.21 3.37
N GLN A 188 14.57 44.89 4.58
CA GLN A 188 15.02 45.78 5.67
C GLN A 188 13.99 46.37 6.65
N THR A 189 14.22 46.50 7.97
CA THR A 189 15.17 45.98 8.99
C THR A 189 14.72 46.55 10.34
N VAL A 190 14.75 45.71 11.40
CA VAL A 190 15.27 45.94 12.78
C VAL A 190 14.71 47.10 13.64
N VAL A 191 14.16 46.76 14.83
CA VAL A 191 14.56 47.31 16.15
C VAL A 191 14.32 46.27 17.26
N ASP A 192 15.38 45.95 18.00
CA ASP A 192 15.43 45.11 19.21
C ASP A 192 14.93 45.83 20.47
N ILE A 193 14.30 45.10 21.40
CA ILE A 193 14.43 45.32 22.86
C ILE A 193 14.49 43.96 23.58
N ALA A 194 15.64 43.68 24.21
CA ALA A 194 15.95 42.60 25.16
C ALA A 194 15.16 42.77 26.49
N ALA A 195 15.00 41.85 27.44
CA ALA A 195 15.61 40.59 27.87
C ALA A 195 14.54 39.88 28.77
N GLU A 196 14.49 38.57 29.04
CA GLU A 196 15.39 37.79 29.92
C GLU A 196 15.04 36.28 29.82
N THR A 197 16.07 35.43 29.85
CA THR A 197 16.14 33.97 29.62
C THR A 197 16.32 33.19 30.95
N PRO A 198 16.12 31.84 31.05
CA PRO A 198 16.85 30.81 30.30
C PRO A 198 16.01 29.60 29.81
N LYS A 199 16.12 29.28 28.53
CA LYS A 199 15.80 27.94 27.99
C LYS A 199 17.03 27.39 27.27
N THR A 200 17.31 26.12 27.54
CA THR A 200 18.35 25.29 26.94
C THR A 200 18.14 25.16 25.42
N PRO A 201 19.20 25.21 24.59
CA PRO A 201 19.04 25.24 23.13
C PRO A 201 18.79 23.84 22.57
N LEU A 202 17.70 23.67 21.83
CA LEU A 202 17.55 22.65 20.80
C LEU A 202 18.27 23.18 19.56
N GLU A 203 19.35 22.51 19.17
CA GLU A 203 20.03 22.74 17.90
C GLU A 203 19.03 22.50 16.76
N THR A 204 18.64 23.58 16.10
CA THR A 204 17.91 23.51 14.84
C THR A 204 18.96 23.40 13.75
N ILE A 205 19.17 22.18 13.25
CA ILE A 205 20.04 21.94 12.10
C ILE A 205 19.34 22.57 10.89
N GLU A 206 19.95 23.63 10.36
CA GLU A 206 19.59 24.20 9.07
C GLU A 206 19.87 23.16 7.98
N TRP A 207 18.82 22.51 7.48
CA TRP A 207 18.92 21.72 6.25
C TRP A 207 19.00 22.69 5.08
N THR A 208 20.22 23.13 4.78
CA THR A 208 20.57 23.57 3.44
C THR A 208 20.38 22.35 2.53
N ALA A 209 19.21 22.27 1.91
CA ALA A 209 18.89 21.27 0.90
C ALA A 209 19.80 21.51 -0.31
N ASN A 210 20.99 20.94 -0.24
CA ASN A 210 21.89 20.76 -1.37
C ASN A 210 21.85 19.26 -1.71
N VAL A 211 20.68 18.78 -2.15
CA VAL A 211 20.49 17.40 -2.59
C VAL A 211 20.62 17.36 -4.10
N THR A 212 21.87 17.35 -4.57
CA THR A 212 22.20 16.76 -5.88
C THR A 212 22.41 15.26 -5.70
N GLN A 213 21.40 14.56 -5.19
CA GLN A 213 21.32 13.11 -5.33
C GLN A 213 20.18 12.83 -6.29
N GLY A 214 20.56 12.48 -7.52
CA GLY A 214 19.62 12.10 -8.56
C GLY A 214 18.88 10.83 -8.17
N VAL A 215 17.69 10.70 -8.76
CA VAL A 215 16.84 9.51 -8.64
C VAL A 215 17.67 8.23 -8.81
N PRO A 216 17.63 7.30 -7.84
CA PRO A 216 18.38 6.07 -7.92
C PRO A 216 17.78 5.12 -8.97
N ALA A 217 18.61 4.20 -9.49
CA ALA A 217 18.22 3.32 -10.60
C ALA A 217 17.08 2.35 -10.25
N HIS A 218 16.85 2.08 -8.97
CA HIS A 218 15.75 1.24 -8.47
C HIS A 218 14.44 2.00 -8.27
N ALA A 219 14.36 3.28 -8.65
CA ALA A 219 13.13 4.04 -8.53
C ALA A 219 12.07 3.54 -9.51
N THR A 220 10.82 3.53 -9.07
CA THR A 220 9.65 3.08 -9.86
C THR A 220 8.74 4.25 -10.16
N THR A 221 8.08 4.24 -11.33
CA THR A 221 7.18 5.33 -11.74
C THR A 221 5.72 4.89 -11.63
N ASN A 222 4.87 5.69 -10.99
CA ASN A 222 3.43 5.42 -10.88
C ASN A 222 2.65 5.83 -12.16
N GLU A 223 1.35 5.54 -12.21
CA GLU A 223 0.46 5.89 -13.32
C GLU A 223 0.32 7.41 -13.59
N HIS A 224 0.73 8.24 -12.62
CA HIS A 224 0.75 9.70 -12.74
C HIS A 224 2.10 10.26 -13.21
N GLY A 225 3.08 9.39 -13.51
CA GLY A 225 4.41 9.79 -13.98
C GLY A 225 5.35 10.25 -12.86
N GLN A 226 4.96 10.07 -11.60
CA GLN A 226 5.80 10.41 -10.45
C GLN A 226 6.76 9.26 -10.17
N THR A 227 8.00 9.59 -9.80
CA THR A 227 9.05 8.61 -9.52
C THR A 227 9.21 8.42 -8.03
N LEU A 228 9.06 7.19 -7.54
CA LEU A 228 9.08 6.83 -6.13
C LEU A 228 10.27 5.92 -5.82
N TRP A 229 10.94 6.16 -4.70
CA TRP A 229 12.00 5.28 -4.18
C TRP A 229 12.11 5.40 -2.66
N ALA A 230 12.75 4.40 -2.05
CA ALA A 230 13.22 4.45 -0.68
C ALA A 230 14.75 4.58 -0.67
N ASP A 231 15.27 5.37 0.27
CA ASP A 231 16.72 5.43 0.54
C ASP A 231 17.17 4.34 1.52
N GLU A 232 18.49 4.23 1.71
CA GLU A 232 19.10 3.25 2.63
C GLU A 232 18.70 3.45 4.09
N ALA A 233 18.13 4.62 4.44
CA ALA A 233 17.61 4.91 5.77
C ALA A 233 16.12 4.57 5.93
N GLY A 234 15.47 4.03 4.90
CA GLY A 234 14.06 3.66 4.89
C GLY A 234 13.11 4.84 4.68
N VAL A 235 13.60 6.01 4.29
CA VAL A 235 12.77 7.18 3.99
C VAL A 235 12.26 7.06 2.56
N SER A 236 10.94 7.22 2.40
CA SER A 236 10.28 7.21 1.09
C SER A 236 10.31 8.60 0.46
N TRP A 237 10.64 8.65 -0.82
CA TRP A 237 10.75 9.85 -1.64
C TRP A 237 9.81 9.73 -2.84
N CYS A 238 9.26 10.87 -3.28
CA CYS A 238 8.44 11.00 -4.47
C CYS A 238 8.94 12.19 -5.27
N GLN A 239 9.16 12.03 -6.57
CA GLN A 239 9.53 13.11 -7.48
C GLN A 239 8.46 13.30 -8.54
N ASP A 240 7.98 14.52 -8.70
CA ASP A 240 7.06 14.89 -9.77
C ASP A 240 7.76 14.93 -11.14
N PRO A 241 7.01 14.83 -12.25
CA PRO A 241 7.58 14.88 -13.60
C PRO A 241 8.36 16.16 -13.94
N ASP A 242 8.13 17.26 -13.21
CA ASP A 242 8.85 18.52 -13.35
C ASP A 242 10.17 18.58 -12.55
N GLY A 243 10.45 17.52 -11.77
CA GLY A 243 11.65 17.35 -10.98
C GLY A 243 11.55 17.80 -9.52
N SER A 244 10.39 18.27 -9.04
CA SER A 244 10.22 18.58 -7.60
C SER A 244 10.12 17.32 -6.74
N LEU A 245 10.69 17.39 -5.54
CA LEU A 245 10.61 16.37 -4.48
C LEU A 245 9.56 16.74 -3.44
#